data_AF-A0A2D6U055-F1
#
_entry.id   AF-A0A2D6U055-F1
#
_cell.length_a   1.000
_cell.length_b   1.000
_cell.length_c   1.000
_cell.angle_alpha   90.00
_cell.angle_beta   90.00
_cell.angle_gamma   90.00
#
_symmetry.space_group_name_H-M   'P 1'
#
loop_
_entity.id
_entity.type
_entity.pdbx_description
1 polymer ?
#
loop_
_entity_poly.entity_id
_entity_poly.type
_entity_poly.pdbx_seq_one_letter_code
_entity_poly.pdbx_strand_id
1 'polypeptide(L)'
;MLQKGERIFFCTNIDIKQSIGYNEVRFGFADRLVESLGLSLDFYVGVGLRAIKSILNREILDSYHQSKVLVLLIAEHQGRSIEDNWAMPRIEEAVSSGKECLIYVTAETPQEKIQNLNLPVEFTVVNDKDHFEDSLKKDLSRLMNKS
;
A
#
# COMPACT_ATOMS: atom_id res chain seq x y z
N MET A 1 -12.30 10.49 10.16
CA MET A 1 -13.36 9.80 9.39
C MET A 1 -13.05 9.93 7.92
N LEU A 2 -12.98 8.83 7.18
CA LEU A 2 -12.76 8.79 5.73
C LEU A 2 -14.09 9.03 4.98
N GLN A 3 -14.13 9.95 4.01
CA GLN A 3 -15.32 10.38 3.29
C GLN A 3 -15.31 9.94 1.83
N LYS A 4 -16.49 9.87 1.21
CA LYS A 4 -16.62 9.61 -0.23
C LYS A 4 -15.87 10.69 -1.04
N GLY A 5 -15.19 10.27 -2.10
CA GLY A 5 -14.34 11.10 -2.95
C GLY A 5 -12.92 11.31 -2.39
N GLU A 6 -12.63 10.89 -1.16
CA GLU A 6 -11.27 10.96 -0.64
C GLU A 6 -10.35 9.95 -1.31
N ARG A 7 -9.07 10.34 -1.42
CA ARG A 7 -8.06 9.59 -2.16
C ARG A 7 -7.28 8.65 -1.26
N ILE A 8 -7.03 7.46 -1.77
CA ILE A 8 -6.18 6.42 -1.21
C ILE A 8 -4.92 6.35 -2.05
N PHE A 9 -3.77 6.53 -1.42
CA PHE A 9 -2.48 6.27 -2.06
C PHE A 9 -2.09 4.83 -1.80
N PHE A 10 -1.99 4.03 -2.85
CA PHE A 10 -1.58 2.63 -2.73
C PHE A 10 -0.22 2.44 -3.37
N CYS A 11 0.70 1.80 -2.64
CA CYS A 11 2.00 1.43 -3.16
C CYS A 11 2.40 -0.01 -2.81
N THR A 12 3.17 -0.64 -3.69
CA THR A 12 3.75 -1.97 -3.44
C THR A 12 5.13 -2.12 -4.09
N ASN A 13 6.00 -2.95 -3.49
CA ASN A 13 7.32 -3.28 -4.03
C ASN A 13 7.28 -4.44 -5.04
N ILE A 14 6.11 -5.06 -5.24
CA ILE A 14 5.91 -6.16 -6.19
C ILE A 14 5.89 -5.62 -7.63
N ASP A 15 6.57 -6.31 -8.54
CA ASP A 15 6.38 -6.11 -9.98
C ASP A 15 5.30 -7.08 -10.50
N ILE A 16 4.24 -6.54 -11.10
CA ILE A 16 3.12 -7.32 -11.67
C ILE A 16 3.58 -8.27 -12.78
N LYS A 17 4.71 -8.01 -13.46
CA LYS A 17 5.16 -8.84 -14.59
C LYS A 17 5.83 -10.14 -14.19
N GLN A 18 6.29 -10.27 -12.95
CA GLN A 18 7.19 -11.35 -12.53
C GLN A 18 6.65 -12.19 -11.37
N SER A 19 5.47 -11.88 -10.84
CA SER A 19 4.89 -12.59 -9.72
C SER A 19 4.10 -13.81 -10.22
N ILE A 20 4.79 -14.94 -10.37
CA ILE A 20 4.18 -16.23 -10.68
C ILE A 20 3.29 -16.62 -9.49
N GLY A 21 1.99 -16.32 -9.58
CA GLY A 21 1.00 -16.42 -8.50
C GLY A 21 0.13 -15.16 -8.32
N TYR A 22 0.69 -13.97 -8.62
CA TYR A 22 -0.03 -12.69 -8.67
C TYR A 22 -0.12 -12.12 -10.11
N ASN A 23 0.31 -12.87 -11.14
CA ASN A 23 0.24 -12.48 -12.56
C ASN A 23 -1.20 -12.27 -13.09
N GLU A 24 -2.23 -12.84 -12.44
CA GLU A 24 -3.65 -12.51 -12.72
C GLU A 24 -4.19 -11.37 -11.85
N VAL A 25 -3.40 -10.92 -10.88
CA VAL A 25 -3.66 -9.72 -10.09
C VAL A 25 -3.17 -8.51 -10.88
N ARG A 26 -3.84 -8.26 -12.00
CA ARG A 26 -4.26 -6.88 -12.24
C ARG A 26 -5.09 -6.53 -11.00
N PHE A 27 -4.53 -5.77 -10.06
CA PHE A 27 -5.17 -5.30 -8.83
C PHE A 27 -6.43 -4.42 -9.10
N GLY A 28 -7.11 -4.59 -10.24
CA GLY A 28 -8.43 -4.04 -10.50
C GLY A 28 -9.47 -4.49 -9.47
N PHE A 29 -9.19 -5.48 -8.61
CA PHE A 29 -10.02 -5.69 -7.43
C PHE A 29 -9.85 -4.56 -6.39
N ALA A 30 -8.63 -4.07 -6.14
CA ALA A 30 -8.39 -2.97 -5.20
C ALA A 30 -9.04 -1.69 -5.72
N ASP A 31 -8.92 -1.43 -7.02
CA ASP A 31 -9.61 -0.34 -7.70
C ASP A 31 -11.13 -0.46 -7.56
N ARG A 32 -11.72 -1.59 -7.99
CA ARG A 32 -13.18 -1.85 -7.85
C ARG A 32 -13.65 -1.77 -6.39
N LEU A 33 -12.85 -2.26 -5.44
CA LEU A 33 -13.16 -2.24 -4.02
C LEU A 33 -13.22 -0.78 -3.52
N VAL A 34 -12.17 0.00 -3.79
CA VAL A 34 -12.06 1.40 -3.37
C VAL A 34 -13.18 2.22 -4.03
N GLU A 35 -13.44 2.02 -5.33
CA GLU A 35 -14.56 2.63 -6.05
C GLU A 35 -15.92 2.24 -5.48
N SER A 36 -16.12 0.96 -5.10
CA SER A 36 -17.39 0.49 -4.51
C SER A 36 -17.72 1.16 -3.16
N LEU A 37 -16.68 1.62 -2.45
CA LEU A 37 -16.81 2.41 -1.22
C LEU A 37 -16.99 3.91 -1.50
N GLY A 38 -16.95 4.32 -2.77
CA GLY A 38 -17.06 5.71 -3.21
C GLY A 38 -15.78 6.50 -2.97
N LEU A 39 -14.62 5.85 -2.93
CA LEU A 39 -13.29 6.46 -2.76
C LEU A 39 -12.56 6.47 -4.11
N SER A 40 -11.41 7.16 -4.16
CA SER A 40 -10.54 7.17 -5.35
C SER A 40 -9.17 6.57 -5.04
N LEU A 41 -8.62 5.80 -5.98
CA LEU A 41 -7.34 5.10 -5.81
C LEU A 41 -6.25 5.70 -6.71
N ASP A 42 -5.17 6.17 -6.11
CA ASP A 42 -3.93 6.48 -6.82
C ASP A 42 -2.96 5.29 -6.61
N PHE A 43 -2.65 4.57 -7.69
CA PHE A 43 -2.04 3.24 -7.62
C PHE A 43 -0.62 3.22 -8.20
N TYR A 44 0.38 2.89 -7.36
CA TYR A 44 1.81 2.90 -7.72
C TYR A 44 2.48 1.55 -7.46
N VAL A 45 2.78 0.81 -8.52
CA VAL A 45 3.30 -0.57 -8.43
C VAL A 45 4.77 -0.66 -8.79
N GLY A 46 5.54 -1.41 -7.99
CA GLY A 46 6.96 -1.64 -8.24
C GLY A 46 7.74 -0.32 -8.25
N VAL A 47 7.25 0.71 -7.57
CA VAL A 47 7.91 2.01 -7.49
C VAL A 47 8.88 1.97 -6.31
N GLY A 48 10.15 1.71 -6.63
CA GLY A 48 11.22 1.66 -5.64
C GLY A 48 11.79 3.04 -5.29
N LEU A 49 12.77 3.06 -4.39
CA LEU A 49 13.42 4.27 -3.87
C LEU A 49 14.12 5.09 -4.97
N ARG A 50 14.53 4.45 -6.07
CA ARG A 50 15.13 5.15 -7.23
C ARG A 50 14.18 6.17 -7.85
N ALA A 51 12.86 5.95 -7.76
CA ALA A 51 11.88 6.87 -8.29
C ALA A 51 11.93 8.24 -7.61
N ILE A 52 12.44 8.35 -6.37
CA ILE A 52 12.58 9.61 -5.63
C ILE A 52 13.43 10.63 -6.38
N LYS A 53 14.41 10.17 -7.15
CA LYS A 53 15.32 11.04 -7.94
C LYS A 53 14.88 11.24 -9.39
N SER A 54 13.70 10.73 -9.76
CA SER A 54 13.19 10.77 -11.13
C SER A 54 12.14 11.87 -11.31
N ILE A 55 11.82 12.21 -12.56
CA ILE A 55 10.73 13.14 -12.89
C ILE A 55 9.36 12.65 -12.38
N LEU A 56 9.20 11.33 -12.23
CA LEU A 56 7.97 10.70 -11.71
C LEU A 56 7.74 11.03 -10.23
N ASN A 57 8.80 11.37 -9.48
CA ASN A 57 8.69 11.66 -8.04
C ASN A 57 7.68 12.77 -7.75
N ARG A 58 7.61 13.80 -8.61
CA ARG A 58 6.70 14.93 -8.40
C ARG A 58 5.25 14.49 -8.44
N GLU A 59 4.88 13.69 -9.43
CA GLU A 59 3.53 13.15 -9.59
C GLU A 59 3.15 12.25 -8.40
N ILE A 60 4.07 11.35 -7.99
CA ILE A 60 3.83 10.46 -6.85
C ILE A 60 3.68 11.26 -5.55
N LEU A 61 4.51 12.29 -5.34
CA LEU A 61 4.41 13.19 -4.18
C LEU A 61 3.06 13.91 -4.16
N ASP A 62 2.62 14.46 -5.29
CA ASP A 62 1.35 15.19 -5.38
C ASP A 62 0.17 14.27 -5.01
N SER A 63 0.12 13.06 -5.55
CA SER A 63 -0.88 12.05 -5.16
C SER A 63 -0.77 11.64 -3.69
N TYR A 64 0.45 11.41 -3.19
CA TYR A 64 0.70 11.07 -1.79
C TYR A 64 0.19 12.15 -0.83
N HIS A 65 0.43 13.43 -1.13
CA HIS A 65 -0.02 14.54 -0.29
C HIS A 65 -1.53 14.80 -0.37
N GLN A 66 -2.17 14.50 -1.51
CA GLN A 66 -3.62 14.63 -1.67
C GLN A 66 -4.40 13.46 -1.03
N SER A 67 -3.74 12.34 -0.76
CA SER A 67 -4.34 11.17 -0.13
C SER A 67 -4.56 11.34 1.39
N LYS A 68 -5.61 10.69 1.89
CA LYS A 68 -5.92 10.58 3.34
C LYS A 68 -5.48 9.27 3.95
N VAL A 69 -5.27 8.26 3.11
CA VAL A 69 -4.85 6.92 3.52
C VAL A 69 -3.67 6.50 2.67
N LEU A 70 -2.63 6.01 3.34
CA LEU A 70 -1.53 5.27 2.72
C LEU A 70 -1.82 3.78 2.87
N VAL A 71 -1.94 3.06 1.76
CA VAL A 71 -1.96 1.61 1.71
C VAL A 71 -0.62 1.13 1.18
N LEU A 72 0.05 0.28 1.94
CA LEU A 72 1.35 -0.28 1.57
C LEU A 72 1.28 -1.80 1.61
N LEU A 73 1.46 -2.45 0.46
CA LEU A 73 1.61 -3.90 0.36
C LEU A 73 3.08 -4.27 0.16
N ILE A 74 3.64 -4.98 1.14
CA ILE A 74 5.02 -5.46 1.16
C ILE A 74 5.01 -6.95 0.88
N ALA A 75 5.82 -7.40 -0.09
CA ALA A 75 6.06 -8.81 -0.29
C ALA A 75 7.52 -9.08 -0.61
N GLU A 76 7.98 -10.27 -0.23
CA GLU A 76 9.24 -10.80 -0.74
C GLU A 76 9.11 -11.07 -2.25
N HIS A 77 9.97 -10.44 -3.05
CA HIS A 77 10.00 -10.63 -4.49
C HIS A 77 11.42 -10.82 -4.99
N GLN A 78 11.63 -11.78 -5.90
CA GLN A 78 12.97 -12.07 -6.41
C GLN A 78 13.61 -10.83 -7.02
N GLY A 79 14.79 -10.47 -6.53
CA GLY A 79 15.58 -9.35 -7.06
C GLY A 79 15.16 -7.96 -6.57
N ARG A 80 14.20 -7.85 -5.64
CA ARG A 80 13.87 -6.59 -4.98
C ARG A 80 13.81 -6.75 -3.48
N SER A 81 14.47 -5.83 -2.77
CA SER A 81 14.41 -5.81 -1.32
C SER A 81 13.05 -5.26 -0.88
N ILE A 82 12.58 -5.69 0.29
CA ILE A 82 11.28 -5.24 0.83
C ILE A 82 11.31 -3.77 1.26
N GLU A 83 12.51 -3.24 1.49
CA GLU A 83 12.81 -1.83 1.75
C GLU A 83 12.73 -0.98 0.47
N ASP A 84 12.83 -1.58 -0.73
CA ASP A 84 12.79 -0.88 -2.01
C ASP A 84 11.34 -0.52 -2.41
N ASN A 85 10.72 0.31 -1.59
CA ASN A 85 9.40 0.88 -1.81
C ASN A 85 9.45 2.40 -1.59
N TRP A 86 8.94 3.16 -2.54
CA TRP A 86 8.93 4.62 -2.49
C TRP A 86 8.23 5.18 -1.25
N ALA A 87 7.18 4.52 -0.76
CA ALA A 87 6.41 4.97 0.40
C ALA A 87 7.09 4.62 1.74
N MET A 88 8.03 3.68 1.77
CA MET A 88 8.68 3.22 3.00
C MET A 88 9.29 4.35 3.85
N PRO A 89 10.12 5.27 3.31
CA PRO A 89 10.70 6.37 4.11
C PRO A 89 9.68 7.44 4.51
N ARG A 90 8.41 7.33 4.10
CA ARG A 90 7.35 8.32 4.34
C ARG A 90 6.32 7.87 5.36
N ILE A 91 6.42 6.65 5.90
CA ILE A 91 5.44 6.14 6.85
C ILE A 91 5.42 7.00 8.12
N GLU A 92 6.58 7.39 8.65
CA GLU A 92 6.65 8.28 9.83
C GLU A 92 6.02 9.66 9.55
N GLU A 93 6.25 10.22 8.37
CA GLU A 93 5.63 11.47 7.92
C GLU A 93 4.10 11.32 7.81
N ALA A 94 3.63 10.20 7.26
CA ALA A 94 2.21 9.90 7.15
C ALA A 94 1.55 9.84 8.54
N VAL A 95 2.15 9.12 9.48
CA VAL A 95 1.65 9.00 10.86
C VAL A 95 1.63 10.37 11.56
N SER A 96 2.73 11.11 11.50
CA SER A 96 2.85 12.43 12.18
C SER A 96 1.92 13.49 11.60
N SER A 97 1.55 13.39 10.32
CA SER A 97 0.57 14.27 9.66
C SER A 97 -0.89 13.83 9.85
N GLY A 98 -1.14 12.74 10.57
CA GLY A 98 -2.50 12.21 10.81
C GLY A 98 -3.09 11.46 9.62
N LYS A 99 -2.27 11.05 8.65
CA LYS A 99 -2.69 10.17 7.55
C LYS A 99 -2.84 8.74 8.07
N GLU A 100 -3.95 8.10 7.75
CA GLU A 100 -4.17 6.70 8.15
C GLU A 100 -3.22 5.80 7.35
N CYS A 101 -2.51 4.89 8.01
CA CYS A 101 -1.57 3.98 7.37
C CYS A 101 -2.07 2.55 7.52
N LEU A 102 -2.28 1.87 6.39
CA LEU A 102 -2.67 0.47 6.31
C LEU A 102 -1.50 -0.30 5.68
N ILE A 103 -0.76 -1.05 6.49
CA ILE A 103 0.38 -1.84 6.02
C ILE A 103 -0.01 -3.31 5.99
N TYR A 104 0.22 -3.93 4.85
CA TYR A 104 0.00 -5.35 4.60
C TYR A 104 1.32 -5.99 4.22
N VAL A 105 1.59 -7.17 4.79
CA VAL A 105 2.77 -7.95 4.47
C VAL A 105 2.34 -9.34 4.04
N THR A 106 2.87 -9.86 2.96
CA THR A 106 2.52 -11.20 2.53
C THR A 106 3.16 -12.28 3.41
N ALA A 107 2.47 -13.40 3.61
CA ALA A 107 2.88 -14.46 4.53
C ALA A 107 4.21 -15.12 4.17
N GLU A 108 4.63 -15.07 2.91
CA GLU A 108 5.93 -15.56 2.44
C GLU A 108 7.10 -14.64 2.82
N THR A 109 6.83 -13.43 3.30
CA THR A 109 7.88 -12.50 3.72
C THR A 109 8.50 -12.97 5.04
N PRO A 110 9.82 -13.23 5.11
CA PRO A 110 10.44 -13.73 6.33
C PRO A 110 10.28 -12.74 7.50
N GLN A 111 9.83 -13.25 8.66
CA GLN A 111 9.55 -12.43 9.84
C GLN A 111 10.74 -11.57 10.28
N GLU A 112 11.96 -12.10 10.20
CA GLU A 112 13.19 -11.36 10.53
C GLU A 112 13.33 -10.09 9.66
N LYS A 113 13.04 -10.18 8.36
CA LYS A 113 13.11 -9.02 7.47
C LYS A 113 12.04 -7.98 7.83
N ILE A 114 10.84 -8.42 8.20
CA ILE A 114 9.76 -7.53 8.63
C ILE A 114 10.15 -6.80 9.92
N GLN A 115 10.74 -7.51 10.88
CA GLN A 115 11.22 -6.91 12.13
C GLN A 115 12.29 -5.85 11.87
N ASN A 116 13.17 -6.07 10.90
CA ASN A 116 14.21 -5.11 10.52
C ASN A 116 13.65 -3.82 9.87
N LEU A 117 12.41 -3.82 9.39
CA LEU A 117 11.77 -2.61 8.85
C LEU A 117 11.43 -1.57 9.92
N ASN A 118 11.36 -1.96 11.20
CA ASN A 118 11.00 -1.07 12.32
C ASN A 118 9.77 -0.19 12.02
N LEU A 119 8.70 -0.80 11.48
CA LEU A 119 7.50 -0.07 11.07
C LEU A 119 6.86 0.66 12.26
N PRO A 120 6.53 1.96 12.14
CA PRO A 120 5.96 2.75 13.24
C PRO A 120 4.46 2.46 13.48
N VAL A 121 3.85 1.57 12.70
CA VAL A 121 2.45 1.15 12.80
C VAL A 121 2.33 -0.37 12.70
N GLU A 122 1.25 -0.91 13.26
CA GLU A 122 0.91 -2.33 13.10
C GLU A 122 0.68 -2.67 11.62
N PHE A 123 1.04 -3.89 11.25
CA PHE A 123 0.80 -4.44 9.91
C PHE A 123 -0.06 -5.69 10.00
N THR A 124 -0.76 -6.00 8.92
CA THR A 124 -1.55 -7.23 8.76
C THR A 124 -0.83 -8.21 7.85
N VAL A 125 -0.64 -9.45 8.31
CA VAL A 125 -0.10 -10.52 7.46
C VAL A 125 -1.23 -11.08 6.59
N VAL A 126 -1.05 -11.07 5.27
CA VAL A 126 -2.01 -11.58 4.29
C VAL A 126 -1.48 -12.83 3.61
N ASN A 127 -2.32 -13.87 3.53
CA ASN A 127 -1.88 -15.21 3.09
C ASN A 127 -2.06 -15.41 1.59
N ASP A 128 -3.04 -14.71 1.02
CA ASP A 128 -3.46 -14.81 -0.36
C ASP A 128 -4.21 -13.53 -0.74
N LYS A 129 -4.68 -13.51 -1.99
CA LYS A 129 -5.40 -12.37 -2.55
C LYS A 129 -6.74 -12.12 -1.85
N ASP A 130 -7.51 -13.16 -1.56
CA ASP A 130 -8.86 -13.02 -1.03
C ASP A 130 -8.80 -12.51 0.42
N HIS A 131 -7.86 -13.03 1.22
CA HIS A 131 -7.58 -12.52 2.55
C HIS A 131 -7.12 -11.05 2.51
N PHE A 132 -6.32 -10.66 1.53
CA PHE A 132 -5.94 -9.25 1.37
C PHE A 132 -7.13 -8.36 1.00
N GLU A 133 -7.98 -8.79 0.06
CA GLU A 133 -9.19 -8.06 -0.35
C GLU A 133 -10.14 -7.86 0.83
N ASP A 134 -10.42 -8.93 1.60
CA ASP A 134 -11.27 -8.88 2.78
C ASP A 134 -10.70 -7.97 3.87
N SER A 135 -9.38 -8.03 4.09
CA SER A 135 -8.69 -7.19 5.07
C SER A 135 -8.76 -5.71 4.69
N LEU A 136 -8.44 -5.40 3.43
CA LEU A 136 -8.50 -4.04 2.90
C LEU A 136 -9.93 -3.48 2.97
N LYS A 137 -10.93 -4.28 2.60
CA LYS A 137 -12.35 -3.90 2.67
C LYS A 137 -12.76 -3.57 4.10
N LYS A 138 -12.39 -4.44 5.04
CA LYS A 138 -12.69 -4.27 6.46
C LYS A 138 -12.05 -3.00 7.01
N ASP A 139 -10.78 -2.76 6.70
CA ASP A 139 -10.07 -1.58 7.19
C ASP A 139 -10.60 -0.27 6.60
N LEU A 140 -10.81 -0.20 5.29
CA LEU A 140 -11.38 0.99 4.66
C LEU A 140 -12.79 1.27 5.19
N SER A 141 -13.63 0.23 5.33
CA SER A 141 -14.97 0.38 5.91
C SER A 141 -14.91 0.88 7.36
N ARG A 142 -13.96 0.40 8.16
CA ARG A 142 -13.72 0.88 9.53
C ARG A 142 -13.32 2.35 9.53
N LEU A 143 -12.41 2.78 8.65
CA LEU A 143 -11.98 4.18 8.55
C LEU A 143 -13.13 5.13 8.14
N MET A 144 -14.05 4.64 7.30
CA MET A 144 -15.25 5.39 6.92
C MET A 144 -16.26 5.53 8.06
N ASN A 145 -16.31 4.55 8.97
CA ASN A 145 -17.26 4.50 10.09
C ASN A 145 -16.67 5.00 11.44
N LYS A 146 -15.43 5.49 11.46
CA LYS A 146 -14.84 6.10 12.67
C LYS A 146 -15.59 7.40 13.02
N SER A 147 -16.51 7.29 14.00
CA SER A 147 -17.18 8.40 14.70
C SER A 147 -16.22 9.16 15.61
#